data_AF-A0A662V3P4-F1
#
_entry.id   AF-A0A662V3P4-F1
#
_cell.length_a   1.000
_cell.length_b   1.000
_cell.length_c   1.000
_cell.angle_alpha   90.00
_cell.angle_beta   90.00
_cell.angle_gamma   90.00
#
_symmetry.space_group_name_H-M   'P 1'
#
loop_
_entity.id
_entity.type
_entity.pdbx_description
1 polymer ?
#
loop_
_entity_poly.entity_id
_entity_poly.type
_entity_poly.pdbx_seq_one_letter_code
_entity_poly.pdbx_strand_id
1 'polypeptide(L)'
;MPQFKIVVSDPEAKDERYYLVKVVGDEGIKYDVDEKEGKKLPIAKVNPELLKRINTPYKLITVRIWKSKEKREKINITFRAVEDPNIPPEEIRISKVILSEKLGVESVLGEVFRTKAFQIVIEGEKAQRLIGL
;
A
#
# COMPACT_ATOMS: atom_id res chain seq x y z
N MET A 1 1.40 3.48 -27.91
CA MET A 1 1.58 2.22 -27.17
C MET A 1 0.36 2.05 -26.27
N PRO A 2 -0.27 0.87 -26.20
CA PRO A 2 -1.45 0.69 -25.36
C PRO A 2 -1.08 0.88 -23.88
N GLN A 3 -1.84 1.73 -23.20
CA GLN A 3 -1.78 1.95 -21.77
C GLN A 3 -3.14 1.53 -21.21
N PHE A 4 -3.15 0.55 -20.31
CA PHE A 4 -4.36 0.11 -19.63
C PHE A 4 -4.25 0.40 -18.15
N LYS A 5 -5.34 0.92 -17.60
CA LYS A 5 -5.52 1.05 -16.16
C LYS A 5 -6.38 -0.12 -15.68
N ILE A 6 -5.73 -1.11 -15.08
CA ILE A 6 -6.42 -2.30 -14.56
C ILE A 6 -6.84 -2.02 -13.13
N VAL A 7 -8.10 -2.31 -12.82
CA VAL A 7 -8.60 -2.37 -11.46
C VAL A 7 -8.62 -3.84 -11.05
N VAL A 8 -7.79 -4.20 -10.07
CA VAL A 8 -7.77 -5.54 -9.48
C VAL A 8 -8.52 -5.47 -8.17
N SER A 9 -9.61 -6.22 -8.07
CA SER A 9 -10.43 -6.31 -6.86
C SER A 9 -10.26 -7.67 -6.23
N ASP A 10 -10.16 -7.70 -4.91
CA ASP A 10 -10.12 -8.92 -4.12
C ASP A 10 -11.54 -9.21 -3.59
N PRO A 11 -12.29 -10.15 -4.20
CA PRO A 11 -13.71 -10.38 -3.87
C PRO A 11 -13.91 -10.94 -2.45
N GLU A 12 -12.86 -11.50 -1.85
CA GLU A 12 -12.86 -12.07 -0.51
C GLU A 12 -12.55 -11.03 0.58
N ALA A 13 -12.14 -9.81 0.21
CA ALA A 13 -11.86 -8.72 1.16
C ALA A 13 -13.17 -8.05 1.68
N LYS A 14 -14.04 -8.85 2.30
CA LYS A 14 -15.30 -8.37 2.89
C LYS A 14 -15.16 -7.87 4.34
N ASP A 15 -14.22 -8.44 5.09
CA ASP A 15 -14.04 -8.10 6.51
C ASP A 15 -13.27 -6.77 6.70
N GLU A 16 -13.96 -5.77 7.24
CA GLU A 16 -13.40 -4.47 7.64
C GLU A 16 -12.63 -4.54 8.96
N ARG A 17 -11.71 -5.51 9.09
CA ARG A 17 -10.77 -5.51 10.21
C ARG A 17 -9.68 -4.49 9.92
N TYR A 18 -9.79 -3.34 10.59
CA TYR A 18 -8.77 -2.32 10.62
C TYR A 18 -7.93 -2.47 11.89
N TYR A 19 -6.61 -2.37 11.73
CA TYR A 19 -5.65 -2.36 12.81
C TYR A 19 -4.99 -0.99 12.86
N LEU A 20 -5.02 -0.35 14.04
CA LEU A 20 -4.29 0.90 14.25
C LEU A 20 -2.80 0.58 14.30
N VAL A 21 -2.04 1.23 13.42
CA VAL A 21 -0.59 1.04 13.31
C VAL A 21 0.11 2.37 13.15
N LYS A 22 1.32 2.44 13.68
CA LYS A 22 2.23 3.55 13.45
C LYS A 22 2.92 3.35 12.11
N VAL A 23 2.73 4.30 11.20
CA VAL A 23 3.37 4.33 9.90
C VAL A 23 4.64 5.14 10.02
N VAL A 24 5.80 4.53 9.81
CA VAL A 24 7.12 5.16 9.95
C VAL A 24 7.85 5.18 8.60
N GLY A 25 8.45 6.31 8.28
CA GLY A 25 9.29 6.47 7.10
C GLY A 25 10.64 5.79 7.28
N ASP A 26 10.94 4.84 6.42
CA ASP A 26 12.23 4.16 6.34
C ASP A 26 12.94 4.61 5.06
N GLU A 27 14.17 5.10 5.20
CA GLU A 27 15.00 5.59 4.09
C GLU A 27 15.60 4.44 3.26
N GLY A 28 15.57 3.20 3.78
CA GLY A 28 15.99 2.00 3.07
C GLY A 28 14.94 1.46 2.10
N ILE A 29 13.68 1.93 2.18
CA ILE A 29 12.63 1.53 1.24
C ILE A 29 12.66 2.48 0.05
N LYS A 30 13.15 1.95 -1.09
CA LYS A 30 13.14 2.66 -2.37
C LYS A 30 11.70 2.94 -2.78
N TYR A 31 11.44 4.17 -3.18
CA TYR A 31 10.21 4.59 -3.83
C TYR A 31 10.62 5.27 -5.13
N ASP A 32 10.44 4.56 -6.24
CA ASP A 32 10.92 4.95 -7.55
C ASP A 32 9.80 5.55 -8.42
N VAL A 33 10.15 6.05 -9.60
CA VAL A 33 9.20 6.71 -10.53
C VAL A 33 8.08 5.76 -10.96
N ASP A 34 8.40 4.47 -11.11
CA ASP A 34 7.44 3.38 -11.41
C ASP A 34 6.33 3.23 -10.34
N GLU A 35 6.66 3.45 -9.06
CA GLU A 35 5.68 3.38 -7.96
C GLU A 35 4.83 4.65 -7.92
N LYS A 36 5.41 5.78 -8.33
CA LYS A 36 4.73 7.07 -8.44
C LYS A 36 3.76 7.13 -9.63
N GLU A 37 4.11 6.49 -10.74
CA GLU A 37 3.26 6.35 -11.94
C GLU A 37 2.15 5.29 -11.76
N GLY A 38 2.13 4.56 -10.63
CA GLY A 38 1.17 3.48 -10.41
C GLY A 38 1.42 2.26 -11.28
N LYS A 39 2.62 2.12 -11.85
CA LYS A 39 3.09 0.93 -12.57
C LYS A 39 3.49 -0.19 -11.62
N LYS A 40 3.89 0.17 -10.40
CA LYS A 40 4.18 -0.75 -9.29
C LYS A 40 3.50 -0.30 -8.01
N LEU A 41 3.15 -1.28 -7.18
CA LEU A 41 2.69 -1.02 -5.83
C LEU A 41 3.88 -0.70 -4.92
N PRO A 42 3.80 0.36 -4.11
CA PRO A 42 4.86 0.67 -3.16
C PRO A 42 5.01 -0.42 -2.12
N ILE A 43 6.23 -0.59 -1.60
CA ILE A 43 6.53 -1.62 -0.60
C ILE A 43 6.30 -1.08 0.81
N ALA A 44 5.66 -1.87 1.66
CA ALA A 44 5.56 -1.65 3.09
C ALA A 44 6.12 -2.84 3.83
N LYS A 45 7.10 -2.62 4.71
CA LYS A 45 7.56 -3.66 5.63
C LYS A 45 6.64 -3.73 6.84
N VAL A 46 6.22 -4.93 7.18
CA VAL A 46 5.26 -5.18 8.25
C VAL A 46 5.63 -6.45 8.99
N ASN A 47 5.25 -6.52 10.26
CA ASN A 47 5.45 -7.72 11.04
C ASN A 47 4.58 -8.88 10.48
N PRO A 48 5.12 -10.12 10.37
CA PRO A 48 4.33 -11.28 9.93
C PRO A 48 3.11 -11.58 10.82
N GLU A 49 3.15 -11.27 12.12
CA GLU A 49 1.99 -11.42 13.01
C GLU A 49 0.85 -10.49 12.63
N LEU A 50 1.17 -9.24 12.26
CA LEU A 50 0.19 -8.27 11.80
C LEU A 50 -0.46 -8.74 10.47
N LEU A 51 0.33 -9.31 9.55
CA LEU A 51 -0.21 -9.87 8.30
C LEU A 51 -1.15 -11.05 8.52
N LYS A 52 -0.80 -11.94 9.46
CA LYS A 52 -1.68 -13.04 9.86
C LYS A 52 -2.99 -12.53 10.45
N ARG A 53 -2.95 -11.46 11.25
CA ARG A 53 -4.14 -10.81 11.81
C ARG A 53 -5.02 -10.17 10.73
N ILE A 54 -4.42 -9.46 9.77
CA ILE A 54 -5.15 -8.83 8.64
C ILE A 54 -5.67 -9.89 7.65
N ASN A 55 -5.08 -11.10 7.63
CA ASN A 55 -5.44 -12.20 6.75
C ASN A 55 -5.39 -11.82 5.26
N THR A 56 -4.21 -11.39 4.78
CA THR A 56 -3.98 -10.96 3.39
C THR A 56 -3.25 -12.05 2.58
N PRO A 57 -3.96 -12.91 1.84
CA PRO A 57 -3.32 -14.02 1.11
C PRO A 57 -2.34 -13.52 0.03
N TYR A 58 -2.63 -12.36 -0.56
CA TYR A 58 -1.81 -11.76 -1.63
C TYR A 58 -0.73 -10.81 -1.11
N LYS A 59 -0.52 -10.71 0.22
CA LYS A 59 0.40 -9.74 0.85
C LYS A 59 0.15 -8.31 0.37
N LEU A 60 -1.12 -7.94 0.23
CA LEU A 60 -1.56 -6.60 -0.14
C LEU A 60 -2.31 -5.99 1.03
N ILE A 61 -1.86 -4.80 1.44
CA ILE A 61 -2.45 -4.06 2.54
C ILE A 61 -2.80 -2.65 2.08
N THR A 62 -3.92 -2.12 2.57
CA THR A 62 -4.26 -0.72 2.38
C THR A 62 -4.12 -0.01 3.71
N VAL A 63 -3.34 1.06 3.70
CA VAL A 63 -3.12 1.93 4.85
C VAL A 63 -3.95 3.18 4.63
N ARG A 64 -4.89 3.41 5.55
CA ARG A 64 -5.68 4.63 5.62
C ARG A 64 -5.04 5.57 6.63
N ILE A 65 -4.74 6.79 6.17
CA ILE A 65 -4.16 7.85 6.99
C ILE A 65 -5.12 9.03 6.97
N TRP A 66 -5.45 9.55 8.15
CA TRP A 66 -6.30 10.74 8.28
C TRP A 66 -5.42 11.99 8.27
N LYS A 67 -5.48 12.76 7.18
CA LYS A 67 -4.72 14.02 7.04
C LYS A 67 -5.31 15.14 7.90
N SER A 68 -6.64 15.13 8.06
CA SER A 68 -7.35 16.05 8.95
C SER A 68 -8.66 15.40 9.39
N LYS A 69 -8.77 15.08 10.69
CA LYS A 69 -10.01 14.51 11.25
C LYS A 69 -11.17 15.49 11.14
N GLU A 70 -10.89 16.79 11.28
CA GLU A 70 -11.89 17.86 11.20
C GLU A 70 -12.49 18.01 9.79
N LYS A 71 -11.64 17.93 8.76
CA LYS A 71 -12.08 17.98 7.35
C LYS A 71 -12.50 16.62 6.77
N ARG A 72 -12.43 15.55 7.58
CA ARG A 72 -12.65 14.14 7.16
C ARG A 72 -11.80 13.74 5.94
N GLU A 73 -10.64 14.37 5.75
CA GLU A 73 -9.72 14.05 4.67
C GLU A 73 -8.91 12.80 5.01
N LYS A 74 -9.19 11.72 4.28
CA LYS A 74 -8.51 10.42 4.42
C LYS A 74 -7.77 10.07 3.13
N ILE A 75 -6.57 9.56 3.28
CA ILE A 75 -5.74 9.03 2.20
C ILE A 75 -5.70 7.52 2.37
N ASN A 76 -6.13 6.77 1.36
CA ASN A 76 -5.91 5.32 1.33
C ASN A 76 -4.77 5.05 0.35
N ILE A 77 -3.74 4.36 0.82
CA ILE A 77 -2.60 3.97 -0.02
C ILE A 77 -2.47 2.45 0.07
N THR A 78 -2.43 1.80 -1.09
CA THR A 78 -2.22 0.36 -1.17
C THR A 78 -0.74 0.07 -1.29
N PHE A 79 -0.26 -0.86 -0.47
CA PHE A 79 1.12 -1.31 -0.44
C PHE A 79 1.20 -2.81 -0.62
N ARG A 80 2.30 -3.25 -1.22
CA ARG A 80 2.75 -4.63 -1.13
C ARG A 80 3.47 -4.82 0.20
N ALA A 81 2.91 -5.67 1.04
CA ALA A 81 3.49 -6.02 2.32
C ALA A 81 4.69 -6.96 2.15
N VAL A 82 5.79 -6.62 2.81
CA VAL A 82 6.98 -7.44 2.96
C VAL A 82 7.14 -7.77 4.44
N GLU A 83 7.27 -9.05 4.75
CA GLU A 83 7.41 -9.54 6.11
C GLU A 83 8.79 -9.16 6.66
N ASP A 84 8.82 -8.43 7.78
CA ASP A 84 10.04 -8.11 8.52
C ASP A 84 9.80 -8.36 10.02
N PRO A 85 10.38 -9.43 10.61
CA PRO A 85 10.17 -9.77 12.01
C PRO A 85 10.85 -8.80 12.99
N ASN A 86 11.71 -7.89 12.52
CA ASN A 86 12.37 -6.89 13.37
C ASN A 86 11.48 -5.67 13.66
N ILE A 87 10.35 -5.55 12.98
CA ILE A 87 9.42 -4.43 13.14
C ILE A 87 8.36 -4.81 14.18
N PRO A 88 7.99 -3.91 15.11
CA PRO A 88 6.89 -4.16 16.03
C PRO A 88 5.58 -4.50 15.31
N PRO A 89 4.70 -5.34 15.89
CA PRO A 89 3.41 -5.68 15.27
C PRO A 89 2.45 -4.49 15.13
N GLU A 90 2.68 -3.41 15.86
CA GLU A 90 1.92 -2.16 15.80
C GLU A 90 2.58 -1.10 14.91
N GLU A 91 3.68 -1.45 14.22
CA GLU A 91 4.42 -0.55 13.35
C GLU A 91 4.48 -1.11 11.92
N ILE A 92 4.36 -0.19 10.96
CA ILE A 92 4.65 -0.47 9.55
C ILE A 92 5.68 0.52 9.06
N ARG A 93 6.63 0.05 8.27
CA ARG A 93 7.65 0.89 7.65
C ARG A 93 7.37 1.03 6.17
N ILE A 94 7.27 2.26 5.71
CA ILE A 94 7.10 2.59 4.29
C ILE A 94 8.18 3.57 3.87
N SER A 95 8.35 3.80 2.58
CA SER A 95 9.33 4.78 2.13
C SER A 95 9.05 6.16 2.71
N LYS A 96 10.09 6.78 3.29
CA LYS A 96 10.02 8.16 3.81
C LYS A 96 9.52 9.14 2.76
N VAL A 97 9.88 8.94 1.49
CA VAL A 97 9.43 9.76 0.35
C VAL A 97 7.90 9.79 0.25
N ILE A 98 7.22 8.66 0.45
CA ILE A 98 5.75 8.58 0.36
C ILE A 98 5.09 9.40 1.46
N LEU A 99 5.61 9.32 2.69
CA LEU A 99 5.09 10.10 3.82
C LEU A 99 5.37 11.59 3.64
N SER A 100 6.59 11.95 3.22
CA SER A 100 6.96 13.34 2.93
C SER A 100 6.11 13.93 1.81
N GLU A 101 5.87 13.21 0.71
CA GLU A 101 5.07 13.72 -0.42
C GLU A 101 3.57 13.83 -0.08
N LYS A 102 3.01 12.86 0.64
CA LYS A 102 1.55 12.83 0.92
C LYS A 102 1.15 13.69 2.12
N LEU A 103 1.98 13.66 3.17
CA LEU A 103 1.66 14.20 4.48
C LEU A 103 2.69 15.20 5.00
N GLY A 104 3.91 15.23 4.46
CA GLY A 104 4.98 16.14 4.93
C GLY A 104 5.54 15.78 6.30
N VAL A 105 5.33 14.55 6.76
CA VAL A 105 5.75 14.06 8.09
C VAL A 105 6.61 12.82 7.97
N GLU A 106 7.39 12.49 9.01
CA GLU A 106 8.23 11.28 9.04
C GLU A 106 7.51 10.08 9.66
N SER A 107 6.49 10.31 10.49
CA SER A 107 5.64 9.25 11.02
C SER A 107 4.22 9.74 11.26
N VAL A 108 3.26 8.83 11.13
CA VAL A 108 1.83 9.13 11.30
C VAL A 108 1.08 7.89 11.79
N LEU A 109 0.01 8.09 12.55
CA LEU A 109 -0.90 7.00 12.91
C LEU A 109 -1.85 6.72 11.74
N GLY A 110 -1.95 5.44 11.37
CA GLY A 110 -2.81 4.97 10.29
C GLY A 110 -3.60 3.73 10.69
N GLU A 111 -4.58 3.40 9.87
CA GLU A 111 -5.38 2.18 9.97
C GLU A 111 -4.98 1.26 8.81
N VAL A 112 -4.49 0.07 9.10
CA VAL A 112 -4.16 -0.94 8.08
C VAL A 112 -5.24 -2.00 7.98
N PHE A 113 -5.62 -2.36 6.77
CA PHE A 113 -6.63 -3.38 6.51
C PHE A 113 -6.34 -4.10 5.18
N ARG A 114 -7.05 -5.20 4.93
CA ARG A 114 -6.94 -5.96 3.68
C ARG A 114 -7.38 -5.12 2.50
N THR A 115 -6.56 -5.08 1.45
CA THR A 115 -6.87 -4.32 0.23
C THR A 115 -8.11 -4.90 -0.47
N LYS A 116 -9.16 -4.08 -0.62
CA LYS A 116 -10.38 -4.47 -1.36
C LYS A 116 -10.21 -4.37 -2.86
N ALA A 117 -9.58 -3.28 -3.31
CA ALA A 117 -9.28 -3.05 -4.71
C ALA A 117 -8.06 -2.13 -4.82
N PHE A 118 -7.30 -2.30 -5.89
CA PHE A 118 -6.22 -1.40 -6.26
C PHE A 118 -6.17 -1.21 -7.77
N GLN A 119 -5.53 -0.13 -8.17
CA GLN A 119 -5.35 0.21 -9.58
C GLN A 119 -3.88 0.07 -9.93
N ILE A 120 -3.58 -0.57 -11.05
CA ILE A 120 -2.23 -0.66 -11.60
C ILE A 120 -2.27 -0.25 -13.06
N VAL A 121 -1.28 0.54 -13.46
CA VAL A 121 -1.10 0.98 -14.84
C VAL A 121 -0.12 0.04 -15.51
N ILE A 122 -0.51 -0.52 -16.65
CA ILE A 122 0.34 -1.37 -17.47
C ILE A 122 0.52 -0.73 -18.85
N GLU A 123 1.74 -0.80 -19.37
CA GLU A 123 2.13 -0.18 -20.64
C GLU A 123 3.02 -1.11 -21.47
N GLY A 124 3.12 -0.84 -22.77
CA GLY A 124 4.07 -1.48 -23.68
C GLY A 124 3.86 -2.98 -23.84
N GLU A 125 4.94 -3.76 -23.80
CA GLU A 125 4.93 -5.23 -23.97
C GLU A 125 3.98 -5.94 -22.99
N LYS A 126 3.85 -5.44 -21.75
CA LYS A 126 2.96 -6.03 -20.74
C LYS A 126 1.49 -5.83 -21.10
N ALA A 127 1.18 -4.69 -21.72
CA ALA A 127 -0.16 -4.39 -22.22
C ALA A 127 -0.51 -5.22 -23.45
N GLN A 128 0.44 -5.47 -24.36
CA GLN A 128 0.25 -6.36 -25.51
C GLN A 128 0.00 -7.81 -25.07
N ARG A 129 0.86 -8.35 -24.19
CA ARG A 129 0.67 -9.70 -23.65
C ARG A 129 -0.68 -9.88 -22.95
N LEU A 130 -1.19 -8.85 -22.29
CA LEU A 130 -2.46 -8.91 -21.58
C LEU A 130 -3.67 -8.99 -22.51
N ILE A 131 -3.58 -8.42 -23.71
CA ILE A 131 -4.63 -8.50 -24.74
C ILE A 131 -4.38 -9.63 -25.76
N GLY A 132 -3.39 -10.50 -25.50
CA GLY A 132 -3.09 -11.67 -26.33
C GLY A 132 -2.33 -11.37 -27.63
N LEU A 133 -1.66 -10.22 -27.71
CA LEU A 133 -0.75 -9.82 -28.79
C LEU A 133 0.71 -10.04 -28.37
#